data_AF-A0A545US27-F1
#
_entry.id   AF-A0A545US27-F1
#
_cell.length_a   1.000
_cell.length_b   1.000
_cell.length_c   1.000
_cell.angle_alpha   90.00
_cell.angle_beta   90.00
_cell.angle_gamma   90.00
#
_symmetry.space_group_name_H-M   'P 1'
#
loop_
_entity.id
_entity.type
_entity.pdbx_description
1 polymer ?
#
loop_
_entity_poly.entity_id
_entity_poly.type
_entity_poly.pdbx_seq_one_letter_code
_entity_poly.pdbx_strand_id
1 'polypeptide(L)'
;MALHQPDKSWPPLSSSSTLSTLSTSSSEPCQRTSSPVCQFTLRGRSISGSYAAPWRKHQHVLRVSIRRNILGKCMHWLVTTILPQKLALAFLPVAWSLPTIIVVKKLKPNSDDEFTNELRMYEKLKSLQGKQIPVCYGEAYCDGTRALVLEDVGGVSLYHRSALVEMSEEQTAQMI
;
A
#
# COMPACT_ATOMS: atom_id res chain seq x y z
N MET A 1 -40.30 12.26 -48.32
CA MET A 1 -39.53 13.43 -48.77
C MET A 1 -38.79 13.95 -47.54
N ALA A 2 -37.44 13.80 -47.53
CA ALA A 2 -36.41 14.27 -46.55
C ALA A 2 -36.64 13.92 -45.05
N LEU A 3 -36.00 12.94 -44.37
CA LEU A 3 -34.58 12.61 -44.12
C LEU A 3 -33.80 13.69 -43.34
N HIS A 4 -33.53 13.48 -42.03
CA HIS A 4 -32.18 13.63 -41.47
C HIS A 4 -32.03 13.01 -40.07
N GLN A 5 -30.96 12.21 -39.93
CA GLN A 5 -30.44 11.56 -38.72
C GLN A 5 -29.23 12.36 -38.16
N PRO A 6 -28.70 11.99 -36.96
CA PRO A 6 -27.90 12.88 -36.10
C PRO A 6 -26.39 12.93 -36.42
N ASP A 7 -25.77 14.03 -35.99
CA ASP A 7 -24.34 14.35 -36.16
C ASP A 7 -23.45 13.52 -35.21
N LYS A 8 -22.51 12.78 -35.81
CA LYS A 8 -21.38 12.08 -35.16
C LYS A 8 -20.11 12.67 -35.76
N SER A 9 -19.34 13.41 -34.97
CA SER A 9 -17.99 13.85 -35.36
C SER A 9 -16.93 13.14 -34.50
N TRP A 10 -16.08 12.38 -35.19
CA TRP A 10 -14.78 11.89 -34.72
C TRP A 10 -13.68 12.72 -35.40
N PRO A 11 -12.54 13.03 -34.74
CA PRO A 11 -11.40 13.62 -35.43
C PRO A 11 -10.53 12.55 -36.14
N PRO A 12 -9.80 12.92 -37.22
CA PRO A 12 -9.12 11.97 -38.10
C PRO A 12 -7.74 11.52 -37.61
N LEU A 13 -7.40 10.28 -37.94
CA LEU A 13 -6.03 9.76 -37.97
C LEU A 13 -5.22 10.45 -39.07
N SER A 14 -4.02 10.93 -38.75
CA SER A 14 -2.97 11.19 -39.74
C SER A 14 -1.79 10.25 -39.49
N SER A 15 -1.53 9.42 -40.49
CA SER A 15 -0.31 8.62 -40.65
C SER A 15 0.57 9.30 -41.70
N SER A 16 1.85 9.51 -41.36
CA SER A 16 2.92 9.70 -42.35
C SER A 16 4.25 9.32 -41.70
N SER A 17 4.79 8.22 -42.20
CA SER A 17 6.12 7.66 -41.94
C SER A 17 7.19 8.38 -42.75
N THR A 18 8.37 8.62 -42.17
CA THR A 18 9.66 8.58 -42.87
C THR A 18 10.79 8.29 -41.88
N LEU A 19 11.60 7.26 -42.20
CA LEU A 19 12.83 6.89 -41.52
C LEU A 19 13.90 7.99 -41.65
N SER A 20 14.73 8.16 -40.61
CA SER A 20 16.18 8.32 -40.76
C SER A 20 16.89 8.00 -39.44
N THR A 21 17.65 6.92 -39.50
CA THR A 21 18.60 6.41 -38.52
C THR A 21 19.81 7.33 -38.42
N LEU A 22 20.20 7.77 -37.22
CA LEU A 22 21.63 7.93 -36.89
C LEU A 22 21.86 7.88 -35.38
N SER A 23 22.73 6.95 -35.02
CA SER A 23 23.17 6.57 -33.68
C SER A 23 23.79 7.75 -32.93
N THR A 24 23.38 7.98 -31.70
CA THR A 24 24.22 8.67 -30.71
C THR A 24 24.04 7.95 -29.39
N SER A 25 25.11 7.26 -28.99
CA SER A 25 25.29 6.68 -27.67
C SER A 25 25.20 7.79 -26.63
N SER A 26 24.04 7.96 -26.02
CA SER A 26 23.87 8.76 -24.82
C SER A 26 23.40 7.82 -23.74
N SER A 27 24.31 7.55 -22.82
CA SER A 27 24.07 6.86 -21.55
C SER A 27 22.73 7.27 -20.95
N GLU A 28 21.80 6.32 -20.86
CA GLU A 28 20.58 6.51 -20.11
C GLU A 28 20.94 6.94 -18.67
N PRO A 29 20.41 8.07 -18.17
CA PRO A 29 20.49 8.37 -16.76
C PRO A 29 19.69 7.29 -16.04
N CYS A 30 20.39 6.49 -15.22
CA CYS A 30 19.79 5.51 -14.32
C CYS A 30 18.65 6.20 -13.55
N GLN A 31 17.40 5.94 -13.98
CA GLN A 31 16.23 6.56 -13.39
C GLN A 31 16.11 6.03 -11.98
N ARG A 32 16.51 6.87 -11.03
CA ARG A 32 16.33 6.66 -9.60
C ARG A 32 14.83 6.73 -9.36
N THR A 33 14.13 5.61 -9.52
CA THR A 33 12.67 5.53 -9.35
C THR A 33 12.33 6.01 -7.95
N SER A 34 11.82 7.24 -7.84
CA SER A 34 11.29 7.73 -6.57
C SER A 34 10.11 6.85 -6.22
N SER A 35 10.21 6.09 -5.13
CA SER A 35 9.07 5.31 -4.65
C SER A 35 7.90 6.26 -4.40
N PRO A 36 6.70 5.92 -4.87
CA PRO A 36 5.56 6.82 -4.76
C PRO A 36 5.24 7.09 -3.28
N VAL A 37 4.75 8.29 -2.99
CA VAL A 37 4.47 8.76 -1.62
C VAL A 37 2.98 8.59 -1.33
N CYS A 38 2.66 8.02 -0.17
CA CYS A 38 1.32 7.86 0.36
C CYS A 38 1.18 8.73 1.60
N GLN A 39 0.14 9.55 1.64
CA GLN A 39 -0.23 10.35 2.81
C GLN A 39 -1.57 9.85 3.35
N PHE A 40 -1.64 9.69 4.67
CA PHE A 40 -2.87 9.28 5.34
C PHE A 40 -3.02 9.98 6.68
N THR A 41 -4.26 10.13 7.14
CA THR A 41 -4.59 10.77 8.40
C THR A 41 -5.15 9.73 9.36
N LEU A 42 -4.43 9.46 10.45
CA LEU A 42 -4.83 8.53 11.51
C LEU A 42 -5.08 9.33 12.79
N ARG A 43 -6.28 9.20 13.38
CA ARG A 43 -6.66 9.88 14.63
C ARG A 43 -6.37 11.40 14.59
N GLY A 44 -6.68 12.04 13.46
CA GLY A 44 -6.47 13.48 13.23
C GLY A 44 -5.03 13.90 12.94
N ARG A 45 -4.07 12.97 12.84
CA ARG A 45 -2.67 13.27 12.52
C ARG A 45 -2.30 12.77 11.14
N SER A 46 -1.73 13.64 10.33
CA SER A 46 -1.23 13.29 9.00
C SER A 46 0.13 12.61 9.09
N ILE A 47 0.26 11.48 8.40
CA ILE A 47 1.45 10.65 8.33
C ILE A 47 1.73 10.38 6.86
N SER A 48 3.00 10.50 6.48
CA SER A 48 3.45 10.25 5.11
C SER A 48 4.52 9.16 5.10
N GLY A 49 4.51 8.35 4.06
CA GLY A 49 5.51 7.31 3.83
C GLY A 49 5.65 7.00 2.35
N SER A 50 6.76 6.37 1.98
CA SER A 50 6.88 5.77 0.65
C SER A 50 6.13 4.44 0.65
N TYR A 51 5.50 4.08 -0.45
CA TYR A 51 4.85 2.77 -0.57
C TYR A 51 5.46 1.96 -1.71
N ALA A 52 5.50 0.65 -1.53
CA ALA A 52 5.78 -0.27 -2.63
C ALA A 52 4.59 -0.27 -3.58
N ALA A 53 4.84 -0.30 -4.89
CA ALA A 53 3.78 -0.30 -5.90
C ALA A 53 2.68 -1.32 -5.53
N PRO A 54 1.39 -0.96 -5.68
CA PRO A 54 0.31 -1.82 -5.24
C PRO A 54 0.42 -3.19 -5.92
N TRP A 55 0.08 -4.25 -5.18
CA TRP A 55 0.04 -5.59 -5.75
C TRP A 55 -0.96 -5.57 -6.90
N ARG A 56 -0.60 -6.12 -8.07
CA ARG A 56 -1.45 -6.04 -9.28
C ARG A 56 -2.90 -6.49 -9.03
N LYS A 57 -3.12 -7.42 -8.09
CA LYS A 57 -4.44 -7.91 -7.69
C LYS A 57 -5.12 -7.10 -6.56
N HIS A 58 -4.37 -6.32 -5.77
CA HIS A 58 -4.88 -5.62 -4.58
C HIS A 58 -4.44 -4.15 -4.56
N GLN A 59 -5.03 -3.34 -5.44
CA GLN A 59 -4.72 -1.90 -5.55
C GLN A 59 -5.12 -1.09 -4.31
N HIS A 60 -6.08 -1.59 -3.53
CA HIS A 60 -6.56 -0.96 -2.30
C HIS A 60 -5.69 -1.27 -1.08
N VAL A 61 -4.65 -2.11 -1.21
CA VAL A 61 -3.74 -2.47 -0.11
C VAL A 61 -2.36 -1.89 -0.41
N LEU A 62 -1.92 -0.95 0.43
CA LEU A 62 -0.65 -0.26 0.29
C LEU A 62 0.27 -0.66 1.44
N ARG A 63 1.45 -1.20 1.11
CA ARG A 63 2.50 -1.41 2.10
C ARG A 63 3.34 -0.14 2.18
N VAL A 64 3.21 0.58 3.29
CA VAL A 64 3.78 1.92 3.47
C VAL A 64 4.96 1.86 4.46
N SER A 65 6.11 2.34 4.02
CA SER A 65 7.29 2.62 4.83
C SER A 65 7.24 4.06 5.32
N ILE A 66 6.93 4.25 6.60
CA ILE A 66 6.85 5.56 7.24
C ILE A 66 8.26 6.15 7.35
N ARG A 67 8.45 7.35 6.80
CA ARG A 67 9.73 8.07 6.88
C ARG A 67 9.80 8.82 8.21
N ARG A 68 10.38 8.20 9.24
CA ARG A 68 10.57 8.86 10.54
C ARG A 68 11.83 9.72 10.58
N ASN A 69 11.70 10.90 11.17
CA ASN A 69 12.85 11.74 11.52
C ASN A 69 13.64 11.11 12.70
N ILE A 70 14.96 11.27 12.74
CA ILE A 70 15.87 10.66 13.73
C ILE A 70 15.46 11.00 15.17
N LEU A 71 14.92 12.20 15.37
CA LEU A 71 14.41 12.65 16.68
C LEU A 71 13.31 11.73 17.24
N GLY A 72 12.45 11.18 16.37
CA GLY A 72 11.41 10.23 16.79
C GLY A 72 11.98 8.91 17.30
N LYS A 73 13.11 8.45 16.75
CA LYS A 73 13.81 7.25 17.25
C LYS A 73 14.44 7.51 18.62
N CYS A 74 15.03 8.69 18.80
CA CYS A 74 15.61 9.10 20.08
C CYS A 74 14.53 9.20 21.18
N MET A 75 13.39 9.83 20.88
CA MET A 75 12.26 9.92 21.82
C MET A 75 11.63 8.56 22.11
N HIS A 76 11.46 7.70 21.10
CA HIS A 76 10.98 6.33 21.32
C HIS A 76 11.91 5.59 22.27
N TRP A 77 13.22 5.60 22.00
CA TRP A 77 14.22 4.99 22.89
C TRP A 77 14.14 5.55 24.32
N LEU A 78 14.08 6.88 24.47
CA LEU A 78 14.00 7.55 25.77
C LEU A 78 12.75 7.12 26.55
N VAL A 79 11.57 7.16 25.91
CA VAL A 79 10.30 6.81 26.57
C VAL A 79 10.24 5.34 26.93
N THR A 80 10.70 4.43 26.06
CA THR A 80 10.71 2.98 26.36
C THR A 80 11.73 2.58 27.41
N THR A 81 12.78 3.39 27.60
CA THR A 81 13.82 3.13 28.61
C THR A 81 13.36 3.56 30.00
N ILE A 82 12.55 4.62 30.09
CA ILE A 82 12.16 5.22 31.38
C ILE A 82 10.77 4.71 31.84
N LEU A 83 9.82 4.50 30.93
CA LEU A 83 8.45 4.10 31.28
C LEU A 83 8.20 2.60 31.02
N PRO A 84 7.43 1.91 31.89
CA PRO A 84 6.96 0.56 31.59
C PRO A 84 6.10 0.60 30.32
N GLN A 85 6.25 -0.42 29.46
CA GLN A 85 5.71 -0.44 28.09
C GLN A 85 4.24 0.00 27.96
N LYS A 86 3.39 -0.41 28.92
CA LYS A 86 1.97 -0.06 28.93
C LYS A 86 1.71 1.45 29.06
N LEU A 87 2.54 2.15 29.85
CA LEU A 87 2.46 3.60 30.01
C LEU A 87 3.16 4.32 28.85
N ALA A 88 4.31 3.79 28.39
CA ALA A 88 5.05 4.36 27.26
C ALA A 88 4.16 4.54 26.02
N LEU A 89 3.35 3.53 25.67
CA LEU A 89 2.40 3.58 24.55
C LEU A 89 1.29 4.63 24.73
N ALA A 90 0.93 4.98 25.97
CA ALA A 90 -0.09 5.99 26.25
C ALA A 90 0.42 7.42 26.07
N PHE A 91 1.71 7.67 26.34
CA PHE A 91 2.31 9.01 26.24
C PHE A 91 2.87 9.34 24.86
N LEU A 92 3.14 8.34 24.02
CA LEU A 92 3.63 8.57 22.67
C LEU A 92 2.48 9.05 21.76
N PRO A 93 2.66 10.17 21.04
CA PRO A 93 1.85 10.50 19.88
C PRO A 93 1.66 9.28 18.97
N VAL A 94 0.44 9.10 18.49
CA VAL A 94 0.04 8.00 17.57
C VAL A 94 1.00 7.85 16.39
N ALA A 95 1.52 8.96 15.85
CA ALA A 95 2.48 8.94 14.75
C ALA A 95 3.82 8.26 15.11
N TRP A 96 4.21 8.27 16.39
CA TRP A 96 5.41 7.65 16.92
C TRP A 96 5.17 6.23 17.46
N SER A 97 3.93 5.82 17.71
CA SER A 97 3.59 4.46 18.16
C SER A 97 3.45 3.46 17.01
N LEU A 98 3.40 3.91 15.75
CA LEU A 98 3.34 3.01 14.61
C LEU A 98 4.70 2.31 14.36
N PRO A 99 4.73 1.11 13.76
CA PRO A 99 5.96 0.50 13.27
C PRO A 99 6.45 1.22 12.01
N THR A 100 7.69 0.94 11.59
CA THR A 100 8.29 1.60 10.39
C THR A 100 7.56 1.21 9.11
N ILE A 101 7.09 -0.04 9.05
CA ILE A 101 6.33 -0.58 7.92
C ILE A 101 4.93 -0.90 8.42
N ILE A 102 3.93 -0.43 7.71
CA ILE A 102 2.51 -0.67 7.98
C ILE A 102 1.80 -1.06 6.70
N VAL A 103 0.60 -1.59 6.84
CA VAL A 103 -0.32 -1.83 5.73
C VAL A 103 -1.49 -0.85 5.85
N VAL A 104 -1.75 -0.09 4.78
CA VAL A 104 -2.91 0.79 4.65
C VAL A 104 -3.88 0.12 3.68
N LYS A 105 -5.02 -0.35 4.20
CA LYS A 105 -6.08 -0.99 3.42
C LYS A 105 -7.20 0.01 3.18
N LYS A 106 -7.27 0.59 1.98
CA LYS A 106 -8.33 1.49 1.54
C LYS A 106 -9.66 0.74 1.38
N LEU A 107 -10.75 1.44 1.64
CA LEU A 107 -12.11 1.00 1.35
C LEU A 107 -12.26 0.72 -0.15
N LYS A 108 -12.83 -0.44 -0.48
CA LYS A 108 -13.21 -0.78 -1.85
C LYS A 108 -14.56 -0.12 -2.19
N PRO A 109 -14.84 0.18 -3.46
CA PRO A 109 -16.15 0.65 -3.88
C PRO A 109 -17.27 -0.29 -3.40
N ASN A 110 -18.35 0.28 -2.87
CA ASN A 110 -19.56 -0.44 -2.42
C ASN A 110 -19.30 -1.53 -1.37
N SER A 111 -18.25 -1.38 -0.55
CA SER A 111 -17.84 -2.39 0.45
C SER A 111 -17.85 -1.86 1.89
N ASP A 112 -18.69 -0.85 2.18
CA ASP A 112 -18.78 -0.21 3.49
C ASP A 112 -19.16 -1.17 4.63
N ASP A 113 -20.03 -2.15 4.33
CA ASP A 113 -20.43 -3.18 5.28
C ASP A 113 -19.28 -4.13 5.61
N GLU A 114 -18.52 -4.56 4.59
CA GLU A 114 -17.31 -5.39 4.76
C GLU A 114 -16.29 -4.64 5.63
N PHE A 115 -16.05 -3.36 5.33
CA PHE A 115 -15.12 -2.52 6.08
C PHE A 115 -15.55 -2.32 7.54
N THR A 116 -16.83 -2.02 7.77
CA THR A 116 -17.37 -1.81 9.12
C THR A 116 -17.34 -3.11 9.92
N ASN A 117 -17.64 -4.24 9.28
CA ASN A 117 -17.53 -5.55 9.90
C ASN A 117 -16.08 -5.88 10.26
N GLU A 118 -15.14 -5.66 9.36
CA GLU A 118 -13.70 -5.88 9.59
C GLU A 118 -13.21 -5.05 10.79
N LEU A 119 -13.54 -3.75 10.84
CA LEU A 119 -13.18 -2.89 11.96
C LEU A 119 -13.75 -3.41 13.30
N ARG A 120 -15.01 -3.83 13.32
CA ARG A 120 -15.65 -4.43 14.51
C ARG A 120 -15.00 -5.75 14.90
N MET A 121 -14.59 -6.56 13.94
CA MET A 121 -13.92 -7.84 14.20
C MET A 121 -12.55 -7.62 14.84
N TYR A 122 -11.78 -6.63 14.41
CA TYR A 122 -10.53 -6.28 15.08
C TYR A 122 -10.76 -5.86 16.54
N GLU A 123 -11.79 -5.06 16.83
CA GLU A 123 -12.10 -4.69 18.23
C GLU A 123 -12.53 -5.89 19.07
N LYS A 124 -13.35 -6.81 18.50
CA LYS A 124 -13.74 -8.06 19.19
C LYS A 124 -12.55 -8.98 19.45
N LEU A 125 -11.57 -9.03 18.54
CA LEU A 125 -10.40 -9.91 18.61
C LEU A 125 -9.16 -9.22 19.16
N LYS A 126 -9.33 -8.14 19.93
CA LYS A 126 -8.23 -7.34 20.50
C LYS A 126 -7.21 -8.15 21.29
N SER A 127 -7.62 -9.24 21.94
CA SER A 127 -6.73 -10.13 22.70
C SER A 127 -5.80 -10.99 21.83
N LEU A 128 -6.11 -11.17 20.55
CA LEU A 128 -5.35 -11.97 19.58
C LEU A 128 -4.40 -11.13 18.71
N GLN A 129 -4.57 -9.81 18.72
CA GLN A 129 -3.76 -8.88 17.93
C GLN A 129 -2.29 -8.90 18.38
N GLY A 130 -1.38 -8.86 17.42
CA GLY A 130 0.08 -8.94 17.63
C GLY A 130 0.59 -10.33 18.01
N LYS A 131 -0.28 -11.35 18.00
CA LYS A 131 0.07 -12.76 18.26
C LYS A 131 -0.37 -13.67 17.12
N GLN A 132 -1.68 -13.72 16.87
CA GLN A 132 -2.27 -14.55 15.82
C GLN A 132 -2.75 -13.73 14.63
N ILE A 133 -3.16 -12.48 14.86
CA ILE A 133 -3.65 -11.58 13.83
C ILE A 133 -2.87 -10.26 13.87
N PRO A 134 -2.80 -9.52 12.75
CA PRO A 134 -2.16 -8.21 12.72
C PRO A 134 -2.77 -7.26 13.75
N VAL A 135 -1.95 -6.39 14.34
CA VAL A 135 -2.47 -5.25 15.11
C VAL A 135 -3.20 -4.28 14.19
N CYS A 136 -4.43 -3.90 14.57
CA CYS A 136 -5.18 -2.83 13.94
C CYS A 136 -4.97 -1.53 14.73
N TYR A 137 -4.33 -0.56 14.09
CA TYR A 137 -4.08 0.77 14.68
C TYR A 137 -5.28 1.71 14.55
N GLY A 138 -6.28 1.31 13.77
CA GLY A 138 -7.57 1.98 13.65
C GLY A 138 -7.88 2.51 12.24
N GLU A 139 -8.95 3.29 12.18
CA GLU A 139 -9.43 3.92 10.96
C GLU A 139 -8.62 5.18 10.62
N ALA A 140 -8.34 5.34 9.33
CA ALA A 140 -7.64 6.46 8.74
C ALA A 140 -8.34 6.93 7.46
N TYR A 141 -7.87 8.06 6.93
CA TYR A 141 -8.24 8.55 5.59
C TYR A 141 -6.98 8.64 4.74
N CYS A 142 -7.00 8.04 3.56
CA CYS A 142 -5.91 8.10 2.59
C CYS A 142 -6.47 8.56 1.25
N ASP A 143 -5.98 9.69 0.74
CA ASP A 143 -6.47 10.34 -0.48
C ASP A 143 -8.01 10.54 -0.48
N GLY A 144 -8.55 10.98 0.66
CA GLY A 144 -10.01 11.16 0.86
C GLY A 144 -10.82 9.87 1.01
N THR A 145 -10.19 8.70 0.84
CA THR A 145 -10.84 7.39 0.99
C THR A 145 -10.62 6.85 2.40
N ARG A 146 -11.68 6.32 3.02
CA ARG A 146 -11.57 5.60 4.31
C ARG A 146 -10.59 4.44 4.17
N ALA A 147 -9.80 4.20 5.20
CA ALA A 147 -8.78 3.17 5.21
C ALA A 147 -8.59 2.58 6.61
N LEU A 148 -8.05 1.37 6.66
CA LEU A 148 -7.63 0.71 7.89
C LEU A 148 -6.11 0.69 7.93
N VAL A 149 -5.54 1.02 9.09
CA VAL A 149 -4.08 0.95 9.31
C VAL A 149 -3.78 -0.29 10.12
N LEU A 150 -2.99 -1.19 9.53
CA LEU A 150 -2.66 -2.50 10.07
C LEU A 150 -1.15 -2.68 10.20
N GLU A 151 -0.76 -3.55 11.11
CA GLU A 151 0.60 -4.08 11.22
C GLU A 151 0.97 -4.88 9.98
N ASP A 152 2.22 -4.73 9.54
CA ASP A 152 2.80 -5.58 8.51
C ASP A 152 3.31 -6.89 9.14
N VAL A 153 2.63 -8.00 8.84
CA VAL A 153 3.01 -9.34 9.33
C VAL A 153 4.17 -9.94 8.51
N GLY A 154 4.49 -9.35 7.35
CA GLY A 154 5.47 -9.91 6.43
C GLY A 154 5.06 -11.26 5.84
N GLY A 155 6.03 -11.97 5.27
CA GLY A 155 5.81 -13.27 4.63
C GLY A 155 5.22 -13.19 3.22
N VAL A 156 4.92 -14.37 2.66
CA VAL A 156 4.26 -14.53 1.36
C VAL A 156 2.85 -15.07 1.57
N SER A 157 1.90 -14.63 0.76
CA SER A 157 0.55 -15.20 0.82
C SER A 157 0.59 -16.69 0.46
N LEU A 158 -0.25 -17.49 1.10
CA LEU A 158 -0.33 -18.94 0.82
C LEU A 158 -0.68 -19.21 -0.65
N TYR A 159 -1.51 -18.35 -1.25
CA TYR A 159 -1.84 -18.41 -2.68
C TYR A 159 -0.60 -18.19 -3.57
N HIS A 160 0.27 -17.25 -3.20
CA HIS A 160 1.50 -17.06 -3.96
C HIS A 160 2.46 -18.24 -3.76
N ARG A 161 2.49 -18.81 -2.56
CA ARG A 161 3.29 -19.99 -2.26
C ARG A 161 2.85 -21.21 -3.06
N SER A 162 1.54 -21.47 -3.18
CA SER A 162 1.05 -22.60 -3.99
C SER A 162 1.41 -22.44 -5.46
N ALA A 163 1.24 -21.24 -6.03
CA ALA A 163 1.63 -20.97 -7.41
C ALA A 163 3.15 -21.15 -7.66
N LEU A 164 4.00 -20.83 -6.68
CA LEU A 164 5.44 -21.06 -6.78
C LEU A 164 5.79 -22.55 -6.74
N VAL A 165 5.06 -23.35 -5.96
CA VAL A 165 5.24 -24.81 -5.89
C VAL A 165 4.79 -25.47 -7.20
N GLU A 166 3.63 -25.08 -7.73
CA GLU A 166 3.10 -25.61 -9.01
C GLU A 166 4.07 -25.32 -10.18
N MET A 167 4.61 -24.10 -10.28
CA MET A 167 5.62 -23.78 -11.31
C MET A 167 6.94 -24.52 -11.12
N SER A 168 7.32 -24.84 -9.87
CA SER A 168 8.52 -25.61 -9.59
C SER A 168 8.39 -27.08 -10.01
N GLU A 169 7.21 -27.68 -9.80
CA GLU A 169 6.96 -29.07 -10.15
C GLU A 169 6.90 -29.28 -11.67
N GLU A 170 6.26 -28.35 -12.40
CA GLU A 170 6.23 -28.36 -13.86
C GLU A 170 7.63 -28.21 -14.47
N GLN A 171 8.49 -27.39 -13.87
CA GLN A 171 9.88 -27.23 -14.32
C GLN A 171 10.73 -28.48 -14.08
N THR A 172 10.52 -29.21 -12.98
CA THR A 172 11.20 -30.51 -12.78
C THR A 172 10.66 -31.62 -13.68
N ALA A 173 9.37 -31.61 -14.01
CA ALA A 173 8.77 -32.61 -14.90
C ALA A 173 9.21 -32.44 -16.37
N GLN A 174 9.59 -31.23 -16.79
CA GLN A 174 10.08 -30.94 -18.15
C GLN A 174 11.59 -31.16 -18.32
N MET A 175 12.31 -31.49 -17.25
CA MET A 175 13.77 -31.69 -17.27
C MET A 175 14.19 -33.18 -17.20
N ILE A 176 13.22 -34.10 -17.25
CA ILE A 176 13.39 -35.56 -17.29
C ILE A 176 12.89 -36.06 -18.65
#